data_AF-A0A352SAX2-F1
#
_entry.id   AF-A0A352SAX2-F1
#
_cell.length_a   1.000
_cell.length_b   1.000
_cell.length_c   1.000
_cell.angle_alpha   90.00
_cell.angle_beta   90.00
_cell.angle_gamma   90.00
#
_symmetry.space_group_name_H-M   'P 1'
#
loop_
_entity.id
_entity.type
_entity.pdbx_description
1 polymer ?
#
loop_
_entity_poly.entity_id
_entity_poly.type
_entity_poly.pdbx_seq_one_letter_code
_entity_poly.pdbx_strand_id
1 'polypeptide(L)'
;AKILARVSEDLPLAGEHVRVTPSLGMAIFPQDGNSLTDLMKSADAAMYAAKHGGRAQLRRFASEMAEASRTRFTIEGLLRRALAKGEFRLRYQPIVDVSRLALLGVEALIAWETPERGVMQPSEFIPIAEQCGLVSELGEWALGKACQDIQSVRQELGCDIDVAVNISPLQLRQASFPAAVAQALRASGLPAASL
;
A
#
# COMPACT_ATOMS: atom_id res chain seq x y z
N ALA A 1 -10.59 -27.11 -10.15
CA ALA A 1 -9.33 -27.88 -10.16
C ALA A 1 -8.65 -27.89 -11.53
N LYS A 2 -9.28 -28.38 -12.61
CA LYS A 2 -8.64 -28.54 -13.94
C LYS A 2 -8.06 -27.24 -14.54
N ILE A 3 -8.82 -26.14 -14.53
CA ILE A 3 -8.35 -24.84 -15.08
C ILE A 3 -7.14 -24.32 -14.30
N LEU A 4 -7.23 -24.31 -12.97
CA LEU A 4 -6.15 -23.86 -12.09
C LEU A 4 -4.85 -24.64 -12.36
N ALA A 5 -4.96 -25.97 -12.43
CA ALA A 5 -3.81 -26.84 -12.71
C ALA A 5 -3.19 -26.54 -14.08
N ARG A 6 -4.02 -26.42 -15.12
CA ARG A 6 -3.55 -26.19 -16.49
C ARG A 6 -2.86 -24.85 -16.68
N VAL A 7 -3.40 -23.80 -16.07
CA VAL A 7 -2.80 -22.45 -16.16
C VAL A 7 -1.53 -22.36 -15.31
N SER A 8 -1.38 -23.21 -14.30
CA SER A 8 -0.19 -23.24 -13.42
C SER A 8 0.95 -24.12 -13.93
N GLU A 9 0.83 -24.68 -15.14
CA GLU A 9 1.92 -25.40 -15.81
C GLU A 9 3.04 -24.44 -16.21
N ASP A 10 4.29 -24.93 -16.25
CA ASP A 10 5.45 -24.09 -16.58
C ASP A 10 5.42 -23.73 -18.08
N LEU A 11 5.48 -22.43 -18.36
CA LEU A 11 5.38 -21.88 -19.71
C LEU A 11 6.76 -21.49 -20.22
N PRO A 12 7.19 -21.94 -21.41
CA PRO A 12 8.41 -21.45 -22.02
C PRO A 12 8.22 -19.99 -22.47
N LEU A 13 9.05 -19.09 -21.94
CA LEU A 13 9.04 -17.66 -22.26
C LEU A 13 10.47 -17.15 -22.38
N ALA A 14 10.86 -16.69 -23.57
CA ALA A 14 12.18 -16.10 -23.85
C ALA A 14 13.39 -16.99 -23.44
N GLY A 15 13.26 -18.31 -23.55
CA GLY A 15 14.31 -19.28 -23.19
C GLY A 15 14.31 -19.70 -21.71
N GLU A 16 13.44 -19.10 -20.90
CA GLU A 16 13.21 -19.46 -19.50
C GLU A 16 11.89 -20.22 -19.33
N HIS A 17 11.73 -20.93 -18.21
CA HIS A 17 10.45 -21.52 -17.79
C HIS A 17 9.81 -20.66 -16.70
N VAL A 18 8.62 -20.13 -16.99
CA VAL A 18 7.88 -19.26 -16.08
C VAL A 18 6.63 -19.97 -15.57
N ARG A 19 6.45 -19.99 -14.24
CA ARG A 19 5.22 -20.48 -13.62
C ARG A 19 4.26 -19.33 -13.32
N VAL A 20 3.01 -19.44 -13.76
CA VAL A 20 1.96 -18.45 -13.48
C VAL A 20 0.87 -19.07 -12.62
N THR A 21 0.60 -18.51 -11.44
CA THR A 21 -0.47 -19.02 -10.56
C THR A 21 -1.70 -18.10 -10.59
N PRO A 22 -2.82 -18.49 -11.21
CA PRO A 22 -4.01 -17.64 -11.26
C PRO A 22 -4.81 -17.72 -9.96
N SER A 23 -5.50 -16.63 -9.62
CA SER A 23 -6.55 -16.63 -8.59
C SER A 23 -7.89 -16.54 -9.32
N LEU A 24 -8.81 -17.45 -9.02
CA LEU A 24 -10.07 -17.62 -9.74
C LEU A 24 -11.25 -17.35 -8.82
N GLY A 25 -12.24 -16.62 -9.32
CA GLY A 25 -13.53 -16.40 -8.68
C GLY A 25 -14.65 -17.09 -9.43
N MET A 26 -15.63 -17.63 -8.71
CA MET A 26 -16.79 -18.30 -9.29
C MET A 26 -18.07 -17.77 -8.66
N ALA A 27 -19.03 -17.39 -9.51
CA ALA A 27 -20.39 -17.06 -9.13
C ALA A 27 -21.37 -17.95 -9.92
N ILE A 28 -22.50 -18.29 -9.32
CA ILE A 28 -23.52 -19.19 -9.88
C ILE A 28 -24.84 -18.45 -10.02
N PHE A 29 -25.39 -18.43 -11.24
CA PHE A 29 -26.75 -17.98 -11.48
C PHE A 29 -27.79 -19.04 -11.06
N PRO A 30 -28.92 -18.67 -10.45
CA PRO A 30 -29.31 -17.32 -9.99
C PRO A 30 -28.86 -16.99 -8.56
N GLN A 31 -28.18 -17.92 -7.88
CA GLN A 31 -27.86 -17.86 -6.44
C GLN A 31 -27.03 -16.62 -6.05
N ASP A 32 -26.07 -16.26 -6.91
CA ASP A 32 -25.06 -15.23 -6.65
C ASP A 32 -25.33 -13.95 -7.47
N GLY A 33 -26.50 -13.83 -8.11
CA GLY A 33 -26.89 -12.67 -8.90
C GLY A 33 -27.98 -12.98 -9.92
N ASN A 34 -28.91 -12.04 -10.11
CA ASN A 34 -30.04 -12.17 -11.05
C ASN A 34 -29.82 -11.43 -12.38
N SER A 35 -28.68 -10.75 -12.53
CA SER A 35 -28.27 -10.07 -13.76
C SER A 35 -26.81 -10.38 -14.10
N LEU A 36 -26.41 -10.16 -15.35
CA LEU A 36 -25.01 -10.27 -15.77
C LEU A 36 -24.09 -9.40 -14.90
N THR A 37 -24.51 -8.15 -14.64
CA THR A 37 -23.75 -7.21 -13.82
C THR A 37 -23.55 -7.72 -12.40
N ASP A 38 -24.57 -8.33 -11.80
CA ASP A 38 -24.47 -8.88 -10.43
C ASP A 38 -23.55 -10.10 -10.39
N LEU A 39 -23.69 -11.01 -11.37
CA LEU A 39 -22.81 -12.17 -11.48
C LEU A 39 -21.34 -11.77 -11.69
N MET A 40 -21.08 -10.75 -12.51
CA MET A 40 -19.72 -10.22 -12.71
C MET A 40 -19.14 -9.65 -11.41
N LYS A 41 -19.92 -8.88 -10.65
CA LYS A 41 -19.49 -8.35 -9.33
C LYS A 41 -19.20 -9.47 -8.34
N SER A 42 -20.06 -10.49 -8.28
CA SER A 42 -19.90 -11.64 -7.40
C SER A 42 -18.67 -12.47 -7.77
N ALA A 43 -18.45 -12.73 -9.06
CA ALA A 43 -17.26 -13.45 -9.53
C ALA A 43 -15.97 -12.66 -9.26
N ASP A 44 -15.98 -11.34 -9.46
CA ASP A 44 -14.84 -10.48 -9.15
C ASP A 44 -14.53 -10.44 -7.64
N ALA A 45 -15.56 -10.29 -6.80
CA ALA A 45 -15.41 -10.37 -5.34
C ALA A 45 -14.80 -11.70 -4.89
N ALA A 46 -15.25 -12.82 -5.46
CA ALA A 46 -14.69 -14.14 -5.18
C ALA A 46 -13.23 -14.28 -5.66
N MET A 47 -12.90 -13.72 -6.83
CA MET A 47 -11.52 -13.72 -7.37
C MET A 47 -10.59 -12.92 -6.46
N TYR A 48 -11.03 -11.78 -5.97
CA TYR A 48 -10.27 -10.99 -5.01
C TYR A 48 -10.09 -11.72 -3.68
N ALA A 49 -11.14 -12.38 -3.17
CA ALA A 49 -11.00 -13.22 -1.97
C ALA A 49 -9.97 -14.34 -2.18
N ALA A 50 -9.91 -14.93 -3.39
CA ALA A 50 -8.89 -15.91 -3.75
C ALA A 50 -7.48 -15.32 -3.73
N LYS A 51 -7.28 -14.08 -4.21
CA LYS A 51 -5.98 -13.37 -4.14
C LYS A 51 -5.51 -13.14 -2.70
N HIS A 52 -6.42 -12.89 -1.76
CA HIS A 52 -6.09 -12.59 -0.36
C HIS A 52 -5.90 -13.86 0.48
N GLY A 53 -6.71 -14.89 0.24
CA GLY A 53 -6.68 -16.13 1.02
C GLY A 53 -5.52 -17.08 0.69
N GLY A 54 -4.42 -16.60 0.12
CA GLY A 54 -3.25 -17.43 -0.25
C GLY A 54 -2.89 -17.48 -1.75
N ARG A 55 -3.64 -16.78 -2.63
CA ARG A 55 -3.49 -16.84 -4.10
C ARG A 55 -3.64 -18.28 -4.64
N ALA A 56 -3.39 -18.48 -5.94
CA ALA A 56 -3.31 -19.80 -6.58
C ALA A 56 -4.51 -20.73 -6.29
N GLN A 57 -5.71 -20.18 -6.15
CA GLN A 57 -6.89 -20.93 -5.71
C GLN A 57 -8.15 -20.47 -6.42
N LEU A 58 -9.17 -21.31 -6.37
CA LEU A 58 -10.54 -20.99 -6.75
C LEU A 58 -11.35 -20.69 -5.49
N ARG A 59 -12.05 -19.56 -5.46
CA ARG A 59 -13.07 -19.27 -4.43
C ARG A 59 -14.43 -19.14 -5.08
N ARG A 60 -15.44 -19.77 -4.47
CA ARG A 60 -16.85 -19.52 -4.77
C ARG A 60 -17.27 -18.25 -4.04
N PHE A 61 -18.13 -17.47 -4.66
CA PHE A 61 -18.74 -16.31 -4.06
C PHE A 61 -19.47 -16.66 -2.76
N ALA A 62 -19.30 -15.77 -1.79
CA ALA A 62 -20.08 -15.69 -0.57
C ALA A 62 -20.39 -14.21 -0.33
N SER A 63 -21.54 -13.89 0.25
CA SER A 63 -22.02 -12.50 0.42
C SER A 63 -21.02 -11.59 1.14
N GLU A 64 -20.27 -12.13 2.09
CA GLU A 64 -19.25 -11.44 2.86
C GLU A 64 -18.10 -10.95 1.95
N MET A 65 -17.83 -11.65 0.84
CA MET A 65 -16.82 -11.24 -0.14
C MET A 65 -17.24 -9.98 -0.90
N ALA A 66 -18.54 -9.78 -1.15
CA ALA A 66 -19.03 -8.56 -1.81
C ALA A 66 -18.81 -7.32 -0.94
N GLU A 67 -19.04 -7.43 0.37
CA GLU A 67 -18.82 -6.31 1.30
C GLU A 67 -17.34 -5.93 1.39
N ALA A 68 -16.46 -6.93 1.52
CA ALA A 68 -15.01 -6.71 1.53
C ALA A 68 -14.53 -6.06 0.22
N SER A 69 -15.02 -6.56 -0.93
CA SER A 69 -14.69 -5.99 -2.24
C SER A 69 -15.18 -4.54 -2.37
N ARG A 70 -16.42 -4.25 -1.94
CA ARG A 70 -16.98 -2.90 -1.96
C ARG A 70 -16.19 -1.93 -1.09
N THR A 71 -15.84 -2.34 0.13
CA THR A 71 -15.02 -1.54 1.05
C THR A 71 -13.67 -1.20 0.42
N ARG A 72 -13.03 -2.19 -0.22
CA ARG A 72 -11.76 -1.98 -0.93
C ARG A 72 -11.89 -0.97 -2.07
N PHE A 73 -12.90 -1.11 -2.94
CA PHE A 73 -13.13 -0.14 -4.03
C PHE A 73 -13.39 1.27 -3.51
N THR A 74 -14.13 1.41 -2.40
CA THR A 74 -14.32 2.70 -1.74
C THR A 74 -12.96 3.25 -1.29
N ILE A 75 -12.16 2.49 -0.56
CA ILE A 75 -10.86 2.95 -0.07
C ILE A 75 -9.91 3.30 -1.22
N GLU A 76 -9.88 2.52 -2.32
CA GLU A 76 -9.08 2.86 -3.50
C GLU A 76 -9.48 4.21 -4.10
N GLY A 77 -10.79 4.45 -4.26
CA GLY A 77 -11.28 5.75 -4.75
C GLY A 77 -10.90 6.90 -3.82
N LEU A 78 -11.01 6.68 -2.51
CA LEU A 78 -10.61 7.65 -1.49
C LEU A 78 -9.09 7.90 -1.52
N LEU A 79 -8.25 6.88 -1.68
CA LEU A 79 -6.79 6.99 -1.75
C LEU A 79 -6.35 7.90 -2.91
N ARG A 80 -6.90 7.68 -4.11
CA ARG A 80 -6.59 8.50 -5.30
C ARG A 80 -6.95 9.96 -5.06
N ARG A 81 -8.11 10.21 -4.45
CA ARG A 81 -8.54 11.56 -4.10
C ARG A 81 -7.63 12.19 -3.03
N ALA A 82 -7.30 11.43 -1.99
CA ALA A 82 -6.49 11.89 -0.88
C ALA A 82 -5.07 12.28 -1.32
N LEU A 83 -4.47 11.51 -2.23
CA LEU A 83 -3.19 11.85 -2.87
C LEU A 83 -3.30 13.18 -3.63
N ALA A 84 -4.34 13.35 -4.44
CA ALA A 84 -4.54 14.56 -5.24
C ALA A 84 -4.86 15.81 -4.39
N LYS A 85 -5.53 15.64 -3.25
CA LYS A 85 -5.99 16.74 -2.38
C LYS A 85 -5.08 17.00 -1.17
N GLY A 86 -4.03 16.19 -0.97
CA GLY A 86 -3.14 16.32 0.19
C GLY A 86 -3.84 16.04 1.53
N GLU A 87 -4.69 15.00 1.57
CA GLU A 87 -5.45 14.64 2.79
C GLU A 87 -4.62 13.79 3.78
N PHE A 88 -3.41 13.37 3.40
CA PHE A 88 -2.49 12.64 4.28
C PHE A 88 -1.70 13.56 5.19
N ARG A 89 -1.31 13.04 6.36
CA ARG A 89 -0.40 13.70 7.30
C ARG A 89 0.63 12.70 7.80
N LEU A 90 1.73 13.20 8.33
CA LEU A 90 2.69 12.40 9.10
C LEU A 90 2.52 12.69 10.59
N ARG A 91 2.57 11.64 11.39
CA ARG A 91 2.72 11.70 12.84
C ARG A 91 4.14 11.23 13.15
N TYR A 92 4.76 11.84 14.14
CA TYR A 92 6.14 11.56 14.51
C TYR A 92 6.19 10.91 15.88
N GLN A 93 6.70 9.67 15.94
CA GLN A 93 6.87 8.94 17.20
C GLN A 93 8.33 9.05 17.67
N PRO A 94 8.60 9.58 18.88
CA PRO A 94 9.96 9.70 19.42
C PRO A 94 10.68 8.36 19.56
N ILE A 95 11.93 8.32 19.12
CA ILE A 95 12.90 7.25 19.38
C ILE A 95 13.91 7.79 20.38
N VAL A 96 13.95 7.20 21.58
CA VAL A 96 14.76 7.69 22.71
C VAL A 96 15.80 6.68 23.17
N ASP A 97 16.99 7.17 23.52
CA ASP A 97 17.96 6.41 24.30
C ASP A 97 17.51 6.41 25.76
N VAL A 98 17.04 5.26 26.25
CA VAL A 98 16.53 5.12 27.62
C VAL A 98 17.63 5.32 28.66
N SER A 99 18.89 4.99 28.35
CA SER A 99 20.00 5.13 29.30
C SER A 99 20.42 6.57 29.48
N ARG A 100 20.36 7.37 28.40
CA ARG A 100 20.74 8.79 28.39
C ARG A 100 19.54 9.72 28.56
N LEU A 101 18.32 9.20 28.51
CA LEU A 101 17.07 9.96 28.41
C LEU A 101 17.12 11.03 27.31
N ALA A 102 17.74 10.68 26.18
CA ALA A 102 17.98 11.59 25.06
C ALA A 102 17.15 11.18 23.85
N LEU A 103 16.61 12.16 23.13
CA LEU A 103 15.94 11.95 21.85
C LEU A 103 16.99 11.66 20.77
N LEU A 104 16.87 10.52 20.10
CA LEU A 104 17.74 10.14 18.98
C LEU A 104 17.13 10.57 17.64
N GLY A 105 15.83 10.36 17.50
CA GLY A 105 15.13 10.60 16.25
C GLY A 105 13.63 10.43 16.40
N VAL A 106 12.94 10.38 15.27
CA VAL A 106 11.51 10.08 15.21
C VAL A 106 11.20 9.10 14.09
N GLU A 107 10.19 8.27 14.29
CA GLU A 107 9.58 7.51 13.21
C GLU A 107 8.44 8.32 12.59
N ALA A 108 8.48 8.49 11.26
CA ALA A 108 7.42 9.11 10.48
C ALA A 108 6.35 8.06 10.14
N LEU A 109 5.18 8.22 10.74
CA LEU A 109 4.03 7.34 10.60
C LEU A 109 2.94 8.05 9.81
N ILE A 110 2.56 7.47 8.67
CA ILE A 110 1.49 8.04 7.86
C ILE A 110 0.15 7.93 8.59
N ALA A 111 -0.60 9.01 8.57
CA ALA A 111 -1.94 9.12 9.12
C ALA A 111 -2.88 9.63 8.03
N TRP A 112 -4.08 9.06 7.99
CA TRP A 112 -5.10 9.45 7.03
C TRP A 112 -6.43 9.61 7.72
N GLU A 113 -7.04 10.77 7.53
CA GLU A 113 -8.37 11.08 8.03
C GLU A 113 -9.26 11.43 6.84
N THR A 114 -10.44 10.81 6.78
CA THR A 114 -11.40 11.05 5.71
C THR A 114 -12.73 11.55 6.29
N PRO A 115 -13.42 12.48 5.61
CA PRO A 115 -14.77 12.87 6.01
C PRO A 115 -15.74 11.68 6.06
N GLU A 116 -15.55 10.68 5.21
CA GLU A 116 -16.46 9.54 5.08
C GLU A 116 -16.26 8.43 6.12
N ARG A 117 -15.03 8.24 6.63
CA ARG A 117 -14.69 7.12 7.53
C ARG A 117 -13.95 7.53 8.81
N GLY A 118 -13.66 8.82 8.99
CA GLY A 118 -12.85 9.29 10.10
C GLY A 118 -11.38 8.87 9.97
N VAL A 119 -10.76 8.55 11.10
CA VAL A 119 -9.36 8.11 11.17
C VAL A 119 -9.22 6.71 10.58
N MET A 120 -8.40 6.59 9.54
CA MET A 120 -8.06 5.33 8.88
C MET A 120 -6.69 4.85 9.36
N GLN A 121 -6.61 3.61 9.84
CA GLN A 121 -5.34 3.01 10.26
C GLN A 121 -4.49 2.60 9.04
N PRO A 122 -3.15 2.70 9.09
CA PRO A 122 -2.28 2.23 8.01
C PRO A 122 -2.55 0.79 7.56
N SER A 123 -2.88 -0.10 8.50
CA SER A 123 -3.25 -1.50 8.21
C SER A 123 -4.50 -1.64 7.33
N GLU A 124 -5.38 -0.64 7.29
CA GLU A 124 -6.61 -0.66 6.50
C GLU A 124 -6.41 -0.20 5.06
N PHE A 125 -5.44 0.68 4.79
CA PHE A 125 -5.28 1.29 3.47
C PHE A 125 -3.95 1.00 2.78
N ILE A 126 -2.85 0.73 3.49
CA ILE A 126 -1.55 0.39 2.88
C ILE A 126 -1.65 -0.86 2.00
N PRO A 127 -2.27 -1.98 2.44
CA PRO A 127 -2.41 -3.16 1.58
C PRO A 127 -3.20 -2.87 0.30
N ILE A 128 -4.14 -1.92 0.35
CA ILE A 128 -4.94 -1.52 -0.81
C ILE A 128 -4.09 -0.66 -1.75
N ALA A 129 -3.33 0.30 -1.20
CA ALA A 129 -2.39 1.12 -1.96
C ALA A 129 -1.34 0.27 -2.70
N GLU A 130 -0.83 -0.79 -2.07
CA GLU A 130 0.09 -1.73 -2.70
C GLU A 130 -0.56 -2.46 -3.89
N GLN A 131 -1.82 -2.87 -3.74
CA GLN A 131 -2.52 -3.62 -4.78
C GLN A 131 -2.93 -2.78 -5.99
N CYS A 132 -3.26 -1.50 -5.77
CA CYS A 132 -3.63 -0.59 -6.86
C CYS A 132 -2.44 0.21 -7.41
N GLY A 133 -1.22 -0.06 -6.91
CA GLY A 133 0.01 0.57 -7.37
C GLY A 133 0.24 1.99 -6.84
N LEU A 134 -0.61 2.47 -5.92
CA LEU A 134 -0.51 3.81 -5.33
C LEU A 134 0.52 3.92 -4.20
N VAL A 135 1.04 2.78 -3.69
CA VAL A 135 2.01 2.79 -2.59
C VAL A 135 3.28 3.56 -2.93
N SER A 136 3.70 3.57 -4.20
CA SER A 136 4.88 4.30 -4.64
C SER A 136 4.70 5.80 -4.54
N GLU A 137 3.62 6.34 -5.11
CA GLU A 137 3.27 7.76 -5.01
C GLU A 137 3.10 8.19 -3.55
N LEU A 138 2.45 7.36 -2.75
CA LEU A 138 2.22 7.61 -1.33
C LEU A 138 3.51 7.68 -0.53
N GLY A 139 4.42 6.73 -0.74
CA GLY A 139 5.68 6.72 -0.01
C GLY A 139 6.69 7.75 -0.53
N GLU A 140 6.66 8.12 -1.81
CA GLU A 140 7.43 9.28 -2.32
C GLU A 140 6.97 10.58 -1.64
N TRP A 141 5.66 10.78 -1.53
CA TRP A 141 5.09 11.91 -0.79
C TRP A 141 5.51 11.88 0.69
N ALA A 142 5.39 10.72 1.36
CA ALA A 142 5.74 10.58 2.77
C ALA A 142 7.23 10.84 3.00
N LEU A 143 8.10 10.33 2.13
CA LEU A 143 9.55 10.54 2.19
C LEU A 143 9.91 12.02 2.05
N GLY A 144 9.37 12.69 1.03
CA GLY A 144 9.59 14.12 0.81
C GLY A 144 9.11 14.95 1.99
N LYS A 145 7.91 14.67 2.50
CA LYS A 145 7.32 15.39 3.64
C LYS A 145 8.11 15.17 4.93
N ALA A 146 8.52 13.94 5.23
CA ALA A 146 9.35 13.63 6.40
C ALA A 146 10.68 14.37 6.37
N CYS A 147 11.37 14.37 5.22
CA CYS A 147 12.64 15.08 5.09
C CYS A 147 12.47 16.60 5.29
N GLN A 148 11.41 17.18 4.73
CA GLN A 148 11.10 18.60 4.87
C GLN A 148 10.78 19.00 6.32
N ASP A 149 9.90 18.25 6.98
CA ASP A 149 9.48 18.55 8.36
C ASP A 149 10.68 18.50 9.30
N ILE A 150 11.53 17.50 9.14
CA ILE A 150 12.66 17.26 10.04
C ILE A 150 13.77 18.27 9.81
N GLN A 151 14.04 18.65 8.56
CA GLN A 151 14.97 19.73 8.29
C GLN A 151 14.49 21.08 8.87
N SER A 152 13.18 21.37 8.82
CA SER A 152 12.61 22.58 9.45
C SER A 152 12.85 22.57 10.96
N VAL A 153 12.56 21.45 11.63
CA VAL A 153 12.77 21.29 13.08
C VAL A 153 14.24 21.47 13.45
N ARG A 154 15.18 20.88 12.69
CA ARG A 154 16.62 21.03 12.93
C ARG A 154 17.07 22.47 12.84
N GLN A 155 16.58 23.21 11.84
CA GLN A 155 16.92 24.62 11.64
C GLN A 155 16.33 25.52 12.73
N GLU A 156 15.08 25.28 13.11
CA GLU A 156 14.38 26.07 14.12
C GLU A 156 14.95 25.86 15.53
N LEU A 157 15.30 24.61 15.87
CA LEU A 157 15.76 24.25 17.21
C LEU A 157 17.29 24.17 17.34
N GLY A 158 18.03 24.23 16.24
CA GLY A 158 19.49 24.08 16.25
C GLY A 158 19.95 22.71 16.76
N CYS A 159 19.16 21.66 16.50
CA CYS A 159 19.44 20.30 16.95
C CYS A 159 19.66 19.33 15.79
N ASP A 160 20.33 18.21 16.09
CA ASP A 160 20.45 17.09 15.18
C ASP A 160 19.43 16.02 15.61
N ILE A 161 18.39 15.86 14.80
CA ILE A 161 17.37 14.82 14.96
C ILE A 161 17.23 14.04 13.66
N ASP A 162 17.20 12.72 13.78
CA ASP A 162 17.08 11.80 12.65
C ASP A 162 15.61 11.40 12.44
N VAL A 163 15.27 10.97 11.22
CA VAL A 163 13.93 10.49 10.89
C VAL A 163 13.95 9.13 10.21
N ALA A 164 13.17 8.19 10.72
CA ALA A 164 12.93 6.92 10.07
C ALA A 164 11.64 6.97 9.25
N VAL A 165 11.68 6.56 7.98
CA VAL A 165 10.51 6.47 7.09
C VAL A 165 10.28 5.02 6.69
N ASN A 166 9.03 4.56 6.84
CA ASN A 166 8.63 3.22 6.45
C ASN A 166 8.60 3.04 4.92
N ILE A 167 9.13 1.92 4.42
CA ILE A 167 9.24 1.62 2.97
C ILE A 167 8.51 0.31 2.65
N SER A 168 7.64 0.34 1.64
CA SER A 168 7.02 -0.90 1.14
C SER A 168 8.03 -1.73 0.33
N PRO A 169 8.01 -3.08 0.43
CA PRO A 169 8.82 -3.95 -0.42
C PRO A 169 8.62 -3.73 -1.93
N LEU A 170 7.44 -3.26 -2.34
CA LEU A 170 7.17 -2.92 -3.75
C LEU A 170 7.96 -1.70 -4.19
N GLN A 171 8.08 -0.68 -3.33
CA GLN A 171 8.87 0.52 -3.61
C GLN A 171 10.36 0.20 -3.67
N LEU A 172 10.86 -0.60 -2.72
CA LEU A 172 12.28 -0.96 -2.67
C LEU A 172 12.76 -1.68 -3.94
N ARG A 173 11.87 -2.38 -4.63
CA ARG A 173 12.16 -3.08 -5.90
C ARG A 173 12.17 -2.16 -7.12
N GLN A 174 11.73 -0.91 -7.01
CA GLN A 174 11.71 0.03 -8.12
C GLN A 174 13.12 0.55 -8.38
N ALA A 175 13.59 0.44 -9.62
CA ALA A 175 14.90 0.97 -10.02
C ALA A 175 15.03 2.49 -9.81
N SER A 176 13.91 3.21 -9.80
CA SER A 176 13.84 4.65 -9.55
C SER A 176 13.94 5.03 -8.06
N PHE A 177 13.81 4.09 -7.13
CA PHE A 177 13.71 4.40 -5.70
C PHE A 177 14.94 5.16 -5.15
N PRO A 178 16.20 4.77 -5.46
CA PRO A 178 17.36 5.54 -5.02
C PRO A 178 17.36 7.00 -5.53
N ALA A 179 16.85 7.22 -6.75
CA ALA A 179 16.74 8.57 -7.31
C ALA A 179 15.69 9.41 -6.57
N ALA A 180 14.56 8.80 -6.18
CA ALA A 180 13.54 9.46 -5.37
C ALA A 180 14.08 9.86 -3.99
N VAL A 181 14.85 8.99 -3.32
CA VAL A 181 15.51 9.31 -2.04
C VAL A 181 16.48 10.47 -2.20
N ALA A 182 17.35 10.41 -3.20
CA ALA A 182 18.31 11.49 -3.47
C ALA A 182 17.62 12.82 -3.82
N GLN A 183 16.45 12.77 -4.46
CA GLN A 183 15.64 13.97 -4.72
C GLN A 183 15.03 14.54 -3.45
N ALA A 184 14.45 13.71 -2.57
CA ALA A 184 13.86 14.15 -1.31
C ALA A 184 14.90 14.81 -0.38
N LEU A 185 16.08 14.21 -0.26
CA LEU A 185 17.20 14.76 0.52
C LEU A 185 17.68 16.10 -0.07
N ARG A 186 17.88 16.18 -1.39
CA ARG A 186 18.30 17.43 -2.05
C ARG A 186 17.26 18.54 -1.93
N ALA A 187 15.98 18.23 -2.07
CA ALA A 187 14.90 19.20 -2.04
C ALA A 187 14.65 19.75 -0.62
N SER A 188 14.81 18.91 0.40
CA SER A 188 14.70 19.34 1.80
C SER A 188 15.98 20.00 2.31
N GLY A 189 17.15 19.56 1.85
CA GLY A 189 18.44 19.91 2.44
C GLY A 189 18.81 19.05 3.65
N LEU A 190 18.05 17.99 3.94
CA LEU A 190 18.34 17.07 5.03
C LEU A 190 19.64 16.29 4.74
N PRO A 191 20.58 16.19 5.70
CA PRO A 191 21.75 15.33 5.56
C PRO A 191 21.33 13.86 5.40
N ALA A 192 21.98 13.13 4.49
CA ALA A 192 21.67 11.73 4.23
C ALA A 192 21.87 10.81 5.46
N ALA A 193 22.72 11.21 6.41
CA ALA A 193 22.95 10.47 7.66
C ALA A 193 21.79 10.59 8.66
N SER A 194 20.78 11.42 8.37
CA SER A 194 19.66 11.71 9.26
C SER A 194 18.30 11.26 8.71
N LEU A 195 18.32 10.37 7.72
CA LEU A 195 17.18 9.66 7.14
C LEU A 195 17.41 8.14 7.20
#